data_AF-A0A662Q7R8-F1
#
_entry.id   AF-A0A662Q7R8-F1
#
_cell.length_a   1.000
_cell.length_b   1.000
_cell.length_c   1.000
_cell.angle_alpha   90.00
_cell.angle_beta   90.00
_cell.angle_gamma   90.00
#
_symmetry.space_group_name_H-M   'P 1'
#
loop_
_entity.id
_entity.type
_entity.pdbx_description
1 polymer ?
#
loop_
_entity_poly.entity_id
_entity_poly.type
_entity_poly.pdbx_seq_one_letter_code
_entity_poly.pdbx_strand_id
1 'polypeptide(L)'
;MGGDKHLSLYDLDVPPLSRIVWKLDASYNRELLNEIQRECWIAELKTVSEGIRRCATVHLRSEYFKEDLEFLNNLDLTFLPIRKCKRVQGFAHKFYDPSPNEPYDIYGVVSTDKRYCEEFKRAHNTSDDQTIGRLLGYPRCCVKFFIENWYKSYDPIWRIALNTPHELTSKDEAVIEEYYPEVNILLRYFGIRAVPHLPCSFACEKSRDLGESFMEFIDKKHELRNLLSSPITWNCYKGVAIVETKWFIGVANSMPFKEPHIVIMKGFK
;
A
#
# COMPACT_ATOMS: atom_id res chain seq x y z
N MET A 1 2.79 -27.25 -33.45
CA MET A 1 2.44 -27.63 -32.07
C MET A 1 2.67 -26.41 -31.19
N GLY A 2 1.69 -25.51 -31.14
CA GLY A 2 1.75 -24.34 -30.26
C GLY A 2 1.40 -24.81 -28.87
N GLY A 3 2.37 -24.85 -27.96
CA GLY A 3 2.09 -25.09 -26.56
C GLY A 3 1.25 -23.92 -26.04
N ASP A 4 0.10 -24.22 -25.44
CA ASP A 4 -0.69 -23.24 -24.71
C ASP A 4 0.23 -22.57 -23.68
N LYS A 5 0.61 -21.32 -23.95
CA LYS A 5 1.22 -20.48 -22.93
C LYS A 5 0.14 -20.24 -21.89
N HIS A 6 0.27 -20.90 -20.74
CA HIS A 6 -0.59 -20.64 -19.60
C HIS A 6 -0.46 -19.16 -19.25
N LEU A 7 -1.53 -18.39 -19.41
CA LEU A 7 -1.59 -16.98 -19.02
C LEU A 7 -1.31 -16.89 -17.52
N SER A 8 -0.41 -16.00 -17.13
CA SER A 8 -0.19 -15.63 -15.73
C SER A 8 -1.26 -14.64 -15.25
N LEU A 9 -1.45 -14.52 -13.93
CA LEU A 9 -2.33 -13.49 -13.36
C LEU A 9 -1.93 -12.06 -13.79
N TYR A 10 -0.64 -11.85 -14.05
CA TYR A 10 -0.10 -10.56 -14.48
C TYR A 10 -0.36 -10.25 -15.96
N ASP A 11 -0.72 -11.25 -16.77
CA ASP A 11 -1.14 -11.07 -18.16
C ASP A 11 -2.61 -10.62 -18.26
N LEU A 12 -3.38 -10.83 -17.18
CA LEU A 12 -4.77 -10.40 -17.02
C LEU A 12 -4.90 -9.11 -16.21
N ASP A 13 -3.79 -8.54 -15.76
CA ASP A 13 -3.73 -7.31 -14.96
C ASP A 13 -4.12 -6.11 -15.82
N VAL A 14 -4.98 -5.25 -15.26
CA VAL A 14 -5.38 -4.00 -15.90
C VAL A 14 -4.21 -3.01 -15.74
N PRO A 15 -3.84 -2.24 -16.78
CA PRO A 15 -2.83 -1.21 -16.65
C PRO A 15 -3.07 -0.33 -15.42
N PRO A 16 -2.01 0.13 -14.72
CA PRO A 16 -2.15 0.93 -13.51
C PRO A 16 -3.13 2.09 -13.70
N LEU A 17 -4.06 2.21 -12.77
CA LEU A 17 -5.01 3.32 -12.71
C LEU A 17 -5.39 3.59 -11.27
N SER A 18 -5.63 4.87 -10.95
CA SER A 18 -6.21 5.29 -9.68
C SER A 18 -6.94 6.60 -9.89
N ARG A 19 -8.21 6.66 -9.53
CA ARG A 19 -9.05 7.86 -9.70
C ARG A 19 -9.97 8.04 -8.51
N ILE A 20 -10.09 9.28 -8.06
CA ILE A 20 -11.04 9.70 -7.03
C ILE A 20 -12.19 10.45 -7.70
N VAL A 21 -13.42 10.06 -7.40
CA VAL A 21 -14.65 10.74 -7.77
C VAL A 21 -15.30 11.28 -6.49
N TRP A 22 -15.28 12.59 -6.32
CA TRP A 22 -15.79 13.25 -5.11
C TRP A 22 -17.32 13.20 -5.03
N LYS A 23 -17.84 12.91 -3.84
CA LYS A 23 -19.25 13.16 -3.53
C LYS A 23 -19.44 14.67 -3.41
N LEU A 24 -20.52 15.22 -3.98
CA LEU A 24 -20.71 16.67 -4.12
C LEU A 24 -20.62 17.40 -2.76
N ASP A 25 -21.27 16.82 -1.76
CA ASP A 25 -21.35 17.26 -0.37
C ASP A 25 -20.07 17.00 0.46
N ALA A 26 -19.03 16.43 -0.13
CA ALA A 26 -17.76 16.16 0.55
C ALA A 26 -16.53 16.64 -0.24
N SER A 27 -16.73 17.28 -1.40
CA SER A 27 -15.67 17.76 -2.29
C SER A 27 -14.73 18.79 -1.64
N TYR A 28 -15.18 19.50 -0.60
CA TYR A 28 -14.35 20.40 0.19
C TYR A 28 -13.24 19.68 0.99
N ASN A 29 -13.33 18.35 1.18
CA ASN A 29 -12.29 17.57 1.87
C ASN A 29 -11.07 17.26 0.98
N ARG A 30 -11.04 17.76 -0.28
CA ARG A 30 -9.96 17.45 -1.23
C ARG A 30 -8.58 17.88 -0.76
N GLU A 31 -8.47 19.10 -0.23
CA GLU A 31 -7.19 19.62 0.24
C GLU A 31 -6.71 18.83 1.48
N LEU A 32 -7.63 18.59 2.42
CA LEU A 32 -7.37 17.76 3.60
C LEU A 32 -6.90 16.34 3.21
N LEU A 33 -7.50 15.73 2.19
CA LEU A 33 -7.08 14.39 1.74
C LEU A 33 -5.65 14.40 1.17
N ASN A 34 -5.28 15.44 0.43
CA ASN A 34 -3.93 15.60 -0.10
C ASN A 34 -2.91 15.80 1.03
N GLU A 35 -3.27 16.57 2.07
CA GLU A 35 -2.45 16.73 3.28
C GLU A 35 -2.24 15.37 3.98
N ILE A 36 -3.31 14.63 4.21
CA ILE A 36 -3.27 13.28 4.80
C ILE A 36 -2.36 12.34 3.99
N GLN A 37 -2.50 12.32 2.66
CA GLN A 37 -1.65 11.49 1.78
C GLN A 37 -0.17 11.84 1.93
N ARG A 38 0.16 13.13 1.92
CA ARG A 38 1.54 13.61 2.09
C ARG A 38 2.09 13.20 3.46
N GLU A 39 1.30 13.37 4.52
CA GLU A 39 1.69 13.04 5.88
C GLU A 39 1.87 11.53 6.07
N CYS A 40 1.02 10.68 5.48
CA CYS A 40 1.20 9.22 5.51
C CYS A 40 2.54 8.81 4.87
N TRP A 41 2.90 9.43 3.74
CA TRP A 41 4.20 9.18 3.08
C TRP A 41 5.38 9.67 3.93
N ILE A 42 5.29 10.87 4.53
CA ILE A 42 6.35 11.41 5.40
C ILE A 42 6.49 10.57 6.68
N ALA A 43 5.39 10.14 7.30
CA ALA A 43 5.39 9.30 8.49
C ALA A 43 6.13 7.98 8.24
N GLU A 44 5.97 7.38 7.05
CA GLU A 44 6.73 6.20 6.65
C GLU A 44 8.24 6.46 6.72
N LEU A 45 8.72 7.63 6.31
CA LEU A 45 10.15 7.97 6.36
C LEU A 45 10.62 8.33 7.78
N LYS A 46 9.80 9.07 8.53
CA LYS A 46 10.10 9.46 9.93
C LYS A 46 10.26 8.24 10.83
N THR A 47 9.48 7.18 10.65
CA THR A 47 9.68 5.93 11.41
C THR A 47 11.06 5.30 11.19
N VAL A 48 11.73 5.56 10.06
CA VAL A 48 13.11 5.10 9.84
C VAL A 48 14.12 6.07 10.46
N SER A 49 13.90 7.38 10.29
CA SER A 49 14.71 8.45 10.90
C SER A 49 14.79 8.29 12.42
N GLU A 50 13.66 8.01 13.07
CA GLU A 50 13.55 7.81 14.53
C GLU A 50 13.94 6.39 14.98
N GLY A 51 14.42 5.53 14.08
CA GLY A 51 14.93 4.20 14.41
C GLY A 51 13.87 3.14 14.76
N ILE A 52 12.57 3.44 14.57
CA ILE A 52 11.46 2.49 14.76
C ILE A 52 11.55 1.34 13.75
N ARG A 53 11.92 1.66 12.50
CA ARG A 53 12.13 0.69 11.41
C ARG A 53 13.54 0.85 10.85
N ARG A 54 14.09 -0.24 10.28
CA ARG A 54 15.47 -0.19 9.72
C ARG A 54 15.51 0.42 8.33
N CYS A 55 14.51 0.14 7.52
CA CYS A 55 14.42 0.61 6.14
C CYS A 55 13.01 1.08 5.80
N ALA A 56 12.94 1.93 4.77
CA ALA A 56 11.74 2.17 3.97
C ALA A 56 12.11 2.14 2.48
N THR A 57 11.12 1.96 1.61
CA THR A 57 11.32 2.04 0.17
C THR A 57 10.77 3.35 -0.36
N VAL A 58 11.47 3.95 -1.33
CA VAL A 58 11.04 5.20 -1.96
C VAL A 58 11.20 5.13 -3.47
N HIS A 59 10.40 5.95 -4.15
CA HIS A 59 10.53 6.23 -5.57
C HIS A 59 10.92 7.70 -5.72
N LEU A 60 12.15 7.96 -6.17
CA LEU A 60 12.61 9.33 -6.44
C LEU A 60 12.41 9.66 -7.91
N ARG A 61 11.93 10.87 -8.20
CA ARG A 61 11.64 11.28 -9.58
C ARG A 61 12.92 11.68 -10.26
N SER A 62 13.16 11.18 -11.49
CA SER A 62 14.39 11.48 -12.22
C SER A 62 14.66 12.98 -12.42
N GLU A 63 13.59 13.78 -12.51
CA GLU A 63 13.63 15.21 -12.77
C GLU A 63 13.80 16.06 -11.51
N TYR A 64 13.44 15.51 -10.35
CA TYR A 64 13.52 16.17 -9.04
C TYR A 64 14.50 15.44 -8.12
N PHE A 65 15.44 14.69 -8.70
CA PHE A 65 16.28 13.77 -7.95
C PHE A 65 17.13 14.49 -6.91
N LYS A 66 17.57 15.73 -7.21
CA LYS A 66 18.36 16.54 -6.28
C LYS A 66 17.52 16.99 -5.08
N GLU A 67 16.34 17.54 -5.34
CA GLU A 67 15.41 18.02 -4.32
C GLU A 67 14.91 16.87 -3.44
N ASP A 68 14.60 15.73 -4.05
CA ASP A 68 14.19 14.52 -3.35
C ASP A 68 15.34 13.98 -2.46
N LEU A 69 16.61 14.03 -2.91
CA LEU A 69 17.77 13.67 -2.10
C LEU A 69 18.04 14.67 -0.96
N GLU A 70 17.89 15.97 -1.21
CA GLU A 70 18.00 17.00 -0.16
C GLU A 70 16.94 16.78 0.92
N PHE A 71 15.71 16.46 0.54
CA PHE A 71 14.66 16.10 1.49
C PHE A 71 15.01 14.88 2.34
N LEU A 72 15.55 13.81 1.74
CA LEU A 72 15.99 12.63 2.49
C LEU A 72 17.18 12.93 3.42
N ASN A 73 18.13 13.73 2.97
CA ASN A 73 19.27 14.16 3.80
C ASN A 73 18.82 14.97 5.01
N ASN A 74 17.78 15.81 4.88
CA ASN A 74 17.21 16.55 6.01
C ASN A 74 16.51 15.64 7.05
N LEU A 75 16.29 14.37 6.72
CA LEU A 75 15.79 13.34 7.62
C LEU A 75 16.91 12.36 8.05
N ASP A 76 18.18 12.70 7.80
CA ASP A 76 19.33 11.82 8.06
C ASP A 76 19.22 10.43 7.38
N LEU A 77 18.53 10.36 6.23
CA LEU A 77 18.30 9.13 5.49
C LEU A 77 19.24 8.99 4.29
N THR A 78 20.03 7.92 4.29
CA THR A 78 20.84 7.52 3.14
C THR A 78 19.99 6.77 2.13
N PHE A 79 19.94 7.24 0.88
CA PHE A 79 19.29 6.56 -0.24
C PHE A 79 20.26 5.63 -0.99
N LEU A 80 19.87 4.37 -1.20
CA LEU A 80 20.56 3.43 -2.07
C LEU A 80 19.64 3.02 -3.24
N PRO A 81 19.98 3.40 -4.49
CA PRO A 81 19.19 3.03 -5.65
C PRO A 81 19.27 1.53 -5.94
N ILE A 82 18.13 0.95 -6.31
CA ILE A 82 17.97 -0.47 -6.64
C ILE A 82 17.70 -0.63 -8.13
N ARG A 83 16.69 0.04 -8.68
CA ARG A 83 16.35 -0.03 -10.11
C ARG A 83 15.68 1.23 -10.63
N LYS A 84 15.71 1.42 -11.94
CA LYS A 84 14.84 2.36 -12.65
C LYS A 84 13.49 1.68 -12.91
N CYS A 85 12.41 2.44 -12.83
CA CYS A 85 11.07 1.98 -13.19
C CYS A 85 10.32 3.08 -13.94
N LYS A 86 9.47 2.66 -14.89
CA LYS A 86 8.55 3.55 -15.58
C LYS A 86 7.65 4.25 -14.58
N ARG A 87 7.45 5.55 -14.76
CA ARG A 87 6.42 6.28 -14.04
C ARG A 87 5.04 5.86 -14.54
N VAL A 88 4.19 5.45 -13.62
CA VAL A 88 2.83 4.98 -13.91
C VAL A 88 1.82 5.96 -13.33
N GLN A 89 0.68 6.12 -14.00
CA GLN A 89 -0.43 6.89 -13.48
C GLN A 89 -1.34 5.96 -12.69
N GLY A 90 -1.31 6.04 -11.35
CA GLY A 90 -2.17 5.23 -10.49
C GLY A 90 -1.41 4.21 -9.67
N PHE A 91 -2.04 3.05 -9.40
CA PHE A 91 -1.51 2.06 -8.47
C PHE A 91 -0.83 0.88 -9.20
N ALA A 92 0.43 0.60 -8.88
CA ALA A 92 1.17 -0.50 -9.51
C ALA A 92 1.46 -1.64 -8.54
N HIS A 93 1.12 -2.86 -8.97
CA HIS A 93 1.44 -4.11 -8.27
C HIS A 93 2.79 -4.70 -8.70
N LYS A 94 3.41 -4.15 -9.74
CA LYS A 94 4.70 -4.60 -10.29
C LYS A 94 5.49 -3.41 -10.83
N PHE A 95 6.79 -3.62 -11.00
CA PHE A 95 7.64 -2.67 -11.72
C PHE A 95 7.43 -2.79 -13.22
N TYR A 96 7.38 -1.65 -13.89
CA TYR A 96 7.38 -1.53 -15.35
C TYR A 96 8.72 -0.95 -15.78
N ASP A 97 9.26 -1.42 -16.90
CA ASP A 97 10.53 -0.91 -17.40
C ASP A 97 10.34 0.45 -18.10
N PRO A 98 11.23 1.42 -17.84
CA PRO A 98 11.13 2.75 -18.42
C PRO A 98 11.30 2.71 -19.94
N SER A 99 10.54 3.54 -20.64
CA SER A 99 10.72 3.76 -22.06
C SER A 99 11.88 4.74 -22.32
N PRO A 100 12.63 4.60 -23.43
CA PRO A 100 13.66 5.56 -23.80
C PRO A 100 13.09 6.99 -23.89
N ASN A 101 13.84 7.96 -23.35
CA ASN A 101 13.48 9.39 -23.35
C ASN A 101 12.19 9.78 -22.62
N GLU A 102 11.57 8.88 -21.85
CA GLU A 102 10.46 9.21 -20.96
C GLU A 102 10.95 9.42 -19.51
N PRO A 103 10.28 10.30 -18.72
CA PRO A 103 10.48 10.36 -17.29
C PRO A 103 10.36 8.99 -16.60
N TYR A 104 11.23 8.75 -15.61
CA TYR A 104 11.23 7.53 -14.83
C TYR A 104 11.41 7.83 -13.34
N ASP A 105 11.10 6.82 -12.53
CA ASP A 105 11.37 6.86 -11.11
C ASP A 105 12.55 5.93 -10.79
N ILE A 106 13.32 6.30 -9.77
CA ILE A 106 14.40 5.49 -9.21
C ILE A 106 13.86 4.87 -7.93
N TYR A 107 13.54 3.58 -8.01
CA TYR A 107 13.19 2.79 -6.84
C TYR A 107 14.45 2.47 -6.05
N GLY A 108 14.38 2.70 -4.75
CA GLY A 108 15.47 2.35 -3.83
C GLY A 108 15.01 2.23 -2.40
N VAL A 109 16.00 2.05 -1.54
CA VAL A 109 15.83 1.87 -0.10
C VAL A 109 16.51 3.01 0.65
N VAL A 110 15.89 3.44 1.74
CA VAL A 110 16.42 4.44 2.65
C VAL A 110 16.66 3.86 4.04
N SER A 111 17.71 4.31 4.72
CA SER A 111 18.03 3.98 6.11
C SER A 111 18.95 5.05 6.71
N THR A 112 18.95 5.17 8.04
CA THR A 112 19.97 5.93 8.79
C THR A 112 21.33 5.22 8.82
N ASP A 113 21.37 3.92 8.49
CA ASP A 113 22.59 3.12 8.39
C ASP A 113 22.70 2.43 7.03
N LYS A 114 23.71 2.82 6.26
CA LYS A 114 23.99 2.29 4.92
C LYS A 114 24.09 0.76 4.87
N ARG A 115 24.51 0.10 5.96
CA ARG A 115 24.60 -1.37 6.04
C ARG A 115 23.24 -2.03 5.84
N TYR A 116 22.16 -1.44 6.35
CA TYR A 116 20.80 -1.95 6.15
C TYR A 116 20.30 -1.71 4.72
N CYS A 117 20.69 -0.61 4.07
CA CYS A 117 20.41 -0.40 2.66
C CYS A 117 21.08 -1.48 1.79
N GLU A 118 22.34 -1.81 2.05
CA GLU A 118 23.07 -2.85 1.33
C GLU A 118 22.47 -4.24 1.56
N GLU A 119 22.09 -4.55 2.80
CA GLU A 119 21.38 -5.79 3.14
C GLU A 119 20.04 -5.89 2.41
N PHE A 120 19.25 -4.81 2.42
CA PHE A 120 17.97 -4.74 1.72
C PHE A 120 18.15 -4.96 0.21
N LYS A 121 19.14 -4.28 -0.39
CA LYS A 121 19.42 -4.42 -1.83
C LYS A 121 19.82 -5.85 -2.20
N ARG A 122 20.63 -6.53 -1.36
CA ARG A 122 20.95 -7.95 -1.55
C ARG A 122 19.68 -8.81 -1.49
N ALA A 123 18.86 -8.62 -0.46
CA ALA A 123 17.60 -9.35 -0.29
C ALA A 123 16.64 -9.13 -1.48
N HIS A 124 16.52 -7.90 -1.97
CA HIS A 124 15.73 -7.57 -3.16
C HIS A 124 16.23 -8.33 -4.40
N ASN A 125 17.54 -8.33 -4.65
CA ASN A 125 18.12 -9.00 -5.80
C ASN A 125 17.97 -10.54 -5.75
N THR A 126 17.81 -11.12 -4.57
CA THR A 126 17.62 -12.56 -4.37
C THR A 126 16.16 -12.94 -4.09
N SER A 127 15.21 -12.00 -4.17
CA SER A 127 13.80 -12.21 -3.82
C SER A 127 13.58 -12.77 -2.40
N ASP A 128 14.40 -12.34 -1.44
CA ASP A 128 14.26 -12.70 -0.02
C ASP A 128 13.26 -11.77 0.68
N ASP A 129 11.97 -12.04 0.43
CA ASP A 129 10.86 -11.28 1.01
C ASP A 129 10.83 -11.33 2.55
N GLN A 130 11.39 -12.39 3.16
CA GLN A 130 11.47 -12.51 4.61
C GLN A 130 12.43 -11.47 5.20
N THR A 131 13.61 -11.33 4.61
CA THR A 131 14.58 -10.31 5.02
C THR A 131 14.08 -8.90 4.71
N ILE A 132 13.46 -8.70 3.54
CA ILE A 132 12.84 -7.42 3.17
C ILE A 132 11.79 -7.01 4.21
N GLY A 133 10.83 -7.88 4.51
CA GLY A 133 9.76 -7.60 5.47
C GLY A 133 10.30 -7.28 6.88
N ARG A 134 11.34 -8.00 7.33
CA ARG A 134 12.01 -7.73 8.61
C ARG A 134 12.68 -6.35 8.63
N LEU A 135 13.42 -5.99 7.57
CA LEU A 135 14.11 -4.69 7.48
C LEU A 135 13.11 -3.53 7.42
N LEU A 136 11.98 -3.74 6.76
CA LEU A 136 10.88 -2.77 6.72
C LEU A 136 10.10 -2.68 8.05
N GLY A 137 10.46 -3.48 9.06
CA GLY A 137 9.82 -3.47 10.38
C GLY A 137 8.44 -4.12 10.42
N TYR A 138 8.07 -4.92 9.42
CA TYR A 138 6.74 -5.50 9.34
C TYR A 138 6.54 -6.67 10.31
N PRO A 139 5.33 -6.84 10.89
CA PRO A 139 5.07 -7.96 11.79
C PRO A 139 5.31 -9.32 11.12
N ARG A 140 5.95 -10.24 11.84
CA ARG A 140 6.29 -11.59 11.31
C ARG A 140 5.07 -12.33 10.72
N CYS A 141 3.88 -12.18 11.33
CA CYS A 141 2.65 -12.78 10.80
C CYS A 141 2.24 -12.19 9.44
N CYS A 142 2.42 -10.88 9.25
CA CYS A 142 2.10 -10.18 8.01
C CYS A 142 3.11 -10.52 6.91
N VAL A 143 4.41 -10.64 7.26
CA VAL A 143 5.44 -11.12 6.32
C VAL A 143 5.16 -12.55 5.87
N LYS A 144 4.82 -13.45 6.80
CA LYS A 144 4.42 -14.82 6.47
C LYS A 144 3.20 -14.84 5.54
N PHE A 145 2.16 -14.08 5.86
CA PHE A 145 0.96 -13.96 5.02
C PHE A 145 1.29 -13.46 3.62
N PHE A 146 2.15 -12.44 3.49
CA PHE A 146 2.58 -11.91 2.21
C PHE A 146 3.25 -12.99 1.35
N ILE A 147 4.26 -13.67 1.89
CA ILE A 147 5.00 -14.75 1.18
C ILE A 147 4.04 -15.85 0.72
N GLU A 148 3.06 -16.22 1.54
CA GLU A 148 2.12 -17.29 1.23
C GLU A 148 1.06 -16.92 0.17
N ASN A 149 0.77 -15.61 -0.01
CA ASN A 149 -0.38 -15.16 -0.78
C ASN A 149 -0.06 -14.25 -1.97
N TRP A 150 1.03 -13.50 -1.98
CA TRP A 150 1.31 -12.47 -3.00
C TRP A 150 1.27 -13.04 -4.43
N TYR A 151 1.91 -14.18 -4.65
CA TYR A 151 1.93 -14.84 -5.97
C TYR A 151 0.60 -15.48 -6.38
N LYS A 152 -0.31 -15.69 -5.42
CA LYS A 152 -1.67 -16.20 -5.66
C LYS A 152 -2.67 -15.07 -5.86
N SER A 153 -2.40 -13.90 -5.30
CA SER A 153 -3.24 -12.71 -5.28
C SER A 153 -2.37 -11.49 -4.97
N TYR A 154 -1.93 -10.78 -6.01
CA TYR A 154 -1.09 -9.59 -5.86
C TYR A 154 -1.84 -8.40 -5.24
N ASP A 155 -3.16 -8.51 -5.09
CA ASP A 155 -3.95 -7.62 -4.26
C ASP A 155 -4.82 -8.46 -3.30
N PRO A 156 -4.32 -8.79 -2.10
CA PRO A 156 -4.94 -9.81 -1.25
C PRO A 156 -6.05 -9.28 -0.34
N ILE A 157 -6.69 -8.14 -0.65
CA ILE A 157 -7.75 -7.53 0.20
C ILE A 157 -8.83 -8.55 0.60
N TRP A 158 -9.34 -9.32 -0.36
CA TRP A 158 -10.32 -10.37 -0.07
C TRP A 158 -9.80 -11.43 0.91
N ARG A 159 -8.54 -11.86 0.75
CA ARG A 159 -7.91 -12.84 1.64
C ARG A 159 -7.68 -12.29 3.04
N ILE A 160 -7.35 -11.00 3.15
CA ILE A 160 -7.23 -10.31 4.44
C ILE A 160 -8.59 -10.28 5.13
N ALA A 161 -9.67 -10.00 4.39
CA ALA A 161 -11.04 -10.03 4.89
C ALA A 161 -11.42 -11.42 5.43
N LEU A 162 -11.15 -12.48 4.66
CA LEU A 162 -11.40 -13.86 5.09
C LEU A 162 -10.56 -14.31 6.30
N ASN A 163 -9.40 -13.69 6.51
CA ASN A 163 -8.55 -13.88 7.70
C ASN A 163 -8.94 -12.98 8.89
N THR A 164 -9.99 -12.18 8.76
CA THR A 164 -10.53 -11.33 9.82
C THR A 164 -11.82 -11.95 10.33
N PRO A 165 -12.20 -11.81 11.61
CA PRO A 165 -13.56 -12.15 12.04
C PRO A 165 -14.59 -11.44 11.15
N HIS A 166 -15.45 -12.21 10.50
CA HIS A 166 -16.36 -11.72 9.47
C HIS A 166 -17.69 -12.49 9.44
N GLU A 167 -18.71 -11.84 8.91
CA GLU A 167 -19.97 -12.45 8.49
C GLU A 167 -19.98 -12.56 6.96
N LEU A 168 -20.28 -13.75 6.43
CA LEU A 168 -20.54 -13.92 4.99
C LEU A 168 -22.03 -13.74 4.73
N THR A 169 -22.40 -12.63 4.10
CA THR A 169 -23.78 -12.36 3.63
C THR A 169 -24.05 -13.03 2.28
N SER A 170 -22.99 -13.37 1.54
CA SER A 170 -23.02 -14.25 0.37
C SER A 170 -21.66 -14.95 0.20
N LYS A 171 -21.52 -15.80 -0.82
CA LYS A 171 -20.25 -16.51 -1.09
C LYS A 171 -19.07 -15.56 -1.41
N ASP A 172 -19.35 -14.36 -1.93
CA ASP A 172 -18.34 -13.38 -2.36
C ASP A 172 -18.49 -12.02 -1.65
N GLU A 173 -19.25 -11.96 -0.55
CA GLU A 173 -19.44 -10.74 0.24
C GLU A 173 -19.14 -11.02 1.71
N ALA A 174 -18.16 -10.28 2.25
CA ALA A 174 -17.72 -10.38 3.63
C ALA A 174 -17.92 -9.04 4.36
N VAL A 175 -18.62 -9.10 5.48
CA VAL A 175 -18.85 -7.98 6.39
C VAL A 175 -17.87 -8.07 7.55
N ILE A 176 -17.09 -7.01 7.76
CA ILE A 176 -16.09 -6.90 8.81
C ILE A 176 -16.56 -5.88 9.85
N GLU A 177 -16.78 -6.35 11.08
CA GLU A 177 -17.11 -5.49 12.23
C GLU A 177 -15.93 -5.34 13.19
N GLU A 178 -15.08 -6.37 13.30
CA GLU A 178 -13.90 -6.35 14.17
C GLU A 178 -12.63 -6.05 13.35
N TYR A 179 -12.17 -4.81 13.40
CA TYR A 179 -10.94 -4.38 12.76
C TYR A 179 -10.30 -3.22 13.51
N TYR A 180 -9.04 -2.89 13.23
CA TYR A 180 -8.42 -1.67 13.74
C TYR A 180 -8.32 -0.61 12.63
N PRO A 181 -8.74 0.65 12.86
CA PRO A 181 -8.67 1.71 11.85
C PRO A 181 -7.27 1.88 11.23
N GLU A 182 -6.21 1.75 12.03
CA GLU A 182 -4.81 1.88 11.60
C GLU A 182 -4.40 0.76 10.61
N VAL A 183 -5.09 -0.38 10.69
CA VAL A 183 -4.85 -1.56 9.86
C VAL A 183 -5.77 -1.56 8.62
N ASN A 184 -6.72 -0.62 8.53
CA ASN A 184 -7.56 -0.46 7.36
C ASN A 184 -6.76 0.08 6.17
N ILE A 185 -6.40 -0.82 5.26
CA ILE A 185 -5.66 -0.51 4.04
C ILE A 185 -6.53 -0.39 2.80
N LEU A 186 -7.86 -0.35 2.92
CA LEU A 186 -8.76 -0.30 1.75
C LEU A 186 -8.54 0.95 0.88
N LEU A 187 -7.97 2.01 1.44
CA LEU A 187 -7.67 3.26 0.75
C LEU A 187 -6.22 3.37 0.23
N ARG A 188 -5.43 2.29 0.32
CA ARG A 188 -4.01 2.27 -0.08
C ARG A 188 -3.77 2.66 -1.54
N TYR A 189 -4.73 2.43 -2.43
CA TYR A 189 -4.67 2.79 -3.86
C TYR A 189 -4.57 4.30 -4.10
N PHE A 190 -4.98 5.07 -3.09
CA PHE A 190 -5.07 6.52 -3.11
C PHE A 190 -4.07 7.15 -2.14
N GLY A 191 -3.04 6.41 -1.71
CA GLY A 191 -2.00 6.92 -0.80
C GLY A 191 -2.45 7.12 0.65
N ILE A 192 -3.62 6.62 1.05
CA ILE A 192 -4.19 6.81 2.39
C ILE A 192 -4.10 5.48 3.15
N ARG A 193 -3.24 5.43 4.17
CA ARG A 193 -3.05 4.26 5.04
C ARG A 193 -2.17 4.65 6.23
N ALA A 194 -2.43 4.10 7.42
CA ALA A 194 -1.50 4.25 8.53
C ALA A 194 -0.32 3.26 8.44
N VAL A 195 -0.56 2.05 7.89
CA VAL A 195 0.51 1.05 7.66
C VAL A 195 0.83 0.85 6.18
N PRO A 196 2.11 0.71 5.79
CA PRO A 196 2.50 0.56 4.38
C PRO A 196 2.51 -0.91 3.88
N HIS A 197 2.32 -1.88 4.78
CA HIS A 197 2.33 -3.30 4.46
C HIS A 197 0.92 -3.86 4.25
N LEU A 198 0.85 -5.08 3.69
CA LEU A 198 -0.36 -5.87 3.65
C LEU A 198 -0.51 -6.61 4.99
N PRO A 199 -1.47 -6.24 5.86
CA PRO A 199 -1.68 -6.94 7.12
C PRO A 199 -2.20 -8.35 6.86
N CYS A 200 -1.95 -9.29 7.77
CA CYS A 200 -2.49 -10.65 7.63
C CYS A 200 -3.99 -10.75 7.92
N SER A 201 -4.56 -9.73 8.55
CA SER A 201 -5.96 -9.59 8.99
C SER A 201 -6.20 -8.12 9.34
N PHE A 202 -7.42 -7.60 9.15
CA PHE A 202 -7.76 -6.25 9.59
C PHE A 202 -7.83 -6.11 11.13
N ALA A 203 -7.87 -7.24 11.86
CA ALA A 203 -7.80 -7.31 13.32
C ALA A 203 -6.38 -7.62 13.84
N CYS A 204 -5.33 -7.45 13.01
CA CYS A 204 -3.96 -7.77 13.42
C CYS A 204 -3.41 -6.76 14.45
N GLU A 205 -3.34 -7.15 15.72
CA GLU A 205 -2.83 -6.30 16.82
C GLU A 205 -1.40 -5.80 16.60
N LYS A 206 -0.50 -6.65 16.11
CA LYS A 206 0.89 -6.24 15.83
C LYS A 206 0.97 -5.22 14.70
N SER A 207 0.03 -5.27 13.75
CA SER A 207 -0.07 -4.27 12.68
C SER A 207 -0.66 -2.96 13.23
N ARG A 208 -1.66 -3.04 14.12
CA ARG A 208 -2.19 -1.87 14.85
C ARG A 208 -1.09 -1.17 15.64
N ASP A 209 -0.34 -1.90 16.45
CA ASP A 209 0.73 -1.31 17.28
C ASP A 209 1.78 -0.61 16.41
N LEU A 210 2.13 -1.22 15.28
CA LEU A 210 2.99 -0.56 14.29
C LEU A 210 2.29 0.68 13.71
N GLY A 211 1.03 0.58 13.30
CA GLY A 211 0.26 1.69 12.75
C GLY A 211 0.17 2.89 13.70
N GLU A 212 -0.01 2.68 15.00
CA GLU A 212 0.02 3.75 16.00
C GLU A 212 1.34 4.52 15.97
N SER A 213 2.48 3.84 15.80
CA SER A 213 3.78 4.52 15.69
C SER A 213 3.91 5.39 14.43
N PHE A 214 3.17 5.09 13.36
CA PHE A 214 3.11 5.96 12.18
C PHE A 214 2.22 7.17 12.46
N MET A 215 1.10 6.97 13.16
CA MET A 215 0.14 8.02 13.50
C MET A 215 0.75 9.11 14.40
N GLU A 216 1.82 8.83 15.12
CA GLU A 216 2.59 9.82 15.89
C GLU A 216 3.18 10.93 15.02
N PHE A 217 3.43 10.66 13.73
CA PHE A 217 4.06 11.60 12.79
C PHE A 217 3.07 12.25 11.82
N ILE A 218 1.77 12.05 12.03
CA ILE A 218 0.69 12.57 11.18
C ILE A 218 -0.06 13.64 11.98
N ASP A 219 0.01 14.89 11.53
CA ASP A 219 -0.67 16.01 12.19
C ASP A 219 -2.19 15.85 12.07
N LYS A 220 -2.67 15.36 10.92
CA LYS A 220 -4.09 15.05 10.63
C LYS A 220 -4.53 13.66 11.09
N LYS A 221 -3.89 13.09 12.13
CA LYS A 221 -4.17 11.72 12.58
C LYS A 221 -5.63 11.50 13.00
N HIS A 222 -6.29 12.53 13.52
CA HIS A 222 -7.71 12.43 13.93
C HIS A 222 -8.62 12.33 12.70
N GLU A 223 -8.37 13.14 11.68
CA GLU A 223 -9.11 13.12 10.41
C GLU A 223 -8.85 11.83 9.63
N LEU A 224 -7.60 11.37 9.59
CA LEU A 224 -7.22 10.09 9.03
C LEU A 224 -7.95 8.94 9.73
N ARG A 225 -7.87 8.87 11.07
CA ARG A 225 -8.56 7.83 11.85
C ARG A 225 -10.06 7.89 11.63
N ASN A 226 -10.66 9.08 11.66
CA ASN A 226 -12.09 9.26 11.37
C ASN A 226 -12.48 8.75 9.98
N LEU A 227 -11.64 8.96 8.96
CA LEU A 227 -11.89 8.40 7.62
C LEU A 227 -11.77 6.87 7.63
N LEU A 228 -10.72 6.31 8.23
CA LEU A 228 -10.48 4.86 8.29
C LEU A 228 -11.46 4.09 9.20
N SER A 229 -12.04 4.77 10.18
CA SER A 229 -13.11 4.25 11.06
C SER A 229 -14.50 4.38 10.45
N SER A 230 -14.68 5.12 9.34
CA SER A 230 -15.99 5.27 8.71
C SER A 230 -16.39 4.00 7.94
N PRO A 231 -17.68 3.84 7.59
CA PRO A 231 -18.08 2.79 6.68
C PRO A 231 -17.33 2.89 5.34
N ILE A 232 -16.74 1.79 4.90
CA ILE A 232 -16.01 1.67 3.62
C ILE A 232 -16.40 0.36 2.96
N THR A 233 -16.73 0.43 1.67
CA THR A 233 -16.96 -0.75 0.84
C THR A 233 -15.89 -0.85 -0.20
N TRP A 234 -15.23 -2.00 -0.30
CA TRP A 234 -14.34 -2.36 -1.39
C TRP A 234 -15.03 -3.42 -2.25
N ASN A 235 -15.20 -3.16 -3.54
CA ASN A 235 -15.80 -4.09 -4.49
C ASN A 235 -14.84 -4.29 -5.65
N CYS A 236 -14.31 -5.50 -5.80
CA CYS A 236 -13.39 -5.84 -6.86
C CYS A 236 -14.00 -6.82 -7.85
N TYR A 237 -14.00 -6.44 -9.12
CA TYR A 237 -14.55 -7.23 -10.19
C TYR A 237 -13.75 -7.00 -11.49
N LYS A 238 -13.39 -8.09 -12.18
CA LYS A 238 -12.70 -8.04 -13.50
C LYS A 238 -11.49 -7.10 -13.55
N GLY A 239 -10.71 -7.05 -12.47
CA GLY A 239 -9.44 -6.33 -12.44
C GLY A 239 -9.58 -4.87 -12.01
N VAL A 240 -10.78 -4.47 -11.56
CA VAL A 240 -11.06 -3.12 -11.09
C VAL A 240 -11.64 -3.18 -9.68
N ALA A 241 -11.02 -2.46 -8.76
CA ALA A 241 -11.54 -2.20 -7.42
C ALA A 241 -12.26 -0.84 -7.40
N ILE A 242 -13.49 -0.83 -6.91
CA ILE A 242 -14.27 0.35 -6.57
C ILE A 242 -14.33 0.44 -5.05
N VAL A 243 -13.83 1.53 -4.49
CA VAL A 243 -13.79 1.77 -3.05
C VAL A 243 -14.68 2.94 -2.69
N GLU A 244 -15.80 2.66 -2.06
CA GLU A 244 -16.74 3.70 -1.63
C GLU A 244 -16.46 4.11 -0.18
N THR A 245 -16.41 5.43 0.04
CA THR A 245 -16.25 6.05 1.36
C THR A 245 -17.33 7.10 1.59
N LYS A 246 -17.33 7.72 2.77
CA LYS A 246 -18.16 8.92 3.03
C LYS A 246 -17.76 10.15 2.21
N TRP A 247 -16.54 10.24 1.68
CA TRP A 247 -16.04 11.43 0.97
C TRP A 247 -16.02 11.28 -0.56
N PHE A 248 -15.68 10.10 -1.03
CA PHE A 248 -15.45 9.84 -2.45
C PHE A 248 -15.66 8.37 -2.82
N ILE A 249 -15.77 8.12 -4.12
CA ILE A 249 -15.66 6.81 -4.74
C ILE A 249 -14.31 6.74 -5.44
N GLY A 250 -13.49 5.78 -5.03
CA GLY A 250 -12.19 5.49 -5.61
C GLY A 250 -12.28 4.37 -6.62
N VAL A 251 -11.51 4.45 -7.71
CA VAL A 251 -11.40 3.40 -8.73
C VAL A 251 -9.93 3.09 -8.96
N ALA A 252 -9.53 1.82 -8.87
CA ALA A 252 -8.16 1.37 -9.06
C ALA A 252 -8.08 0.02 -9.79
N ASN A 253 -6.95 -0.30 -10.41
CA ASN A 253 -6.68 -1.66 -10.90
C ASN A 253 -6.45 -2.61 -9.72
N SER A 254 -6.87 -3.86 -9.85
CA SER A 254 -6.85 -4.89 -8.81
C SER A 254 -6.98 -6.30 -9.43
N MET A 255 -7.37 -7.31 -8.64
CA MET A 255 -7.46 -8.70 -9.05
C MET A 255 -8.55 -8.95 -10.11
N PRO A 256 -8.26 -9.73 -11.17
CA PRO A 256 -9.21 -10.11 -12.21
C PRO A 256 -10.14 -11.25 -11.76
N PHE A 257 -10.89 -11.05 -10.67
CA PHE A 257 -11.81 -12.06 -10.18
C PHE A 257 -12.89 -12.41 -11.20
N LYS A 258 -13.31 -13.69 -11.18
CA LYS A 258 -14.38 -14.20 -12.04
C LYS A 258 -15.74 -13.62 -11.63
N GLU A 259 -15.99 -13.58 -10.32
CA GLU A 259 -17.17 -13.05 -9.65
C GLU A 259 -16.79 -11.80 -8.85
N PRO A 260 -17.72 -10.86 -8.57
CA PRO A 260 -17.43 -9.69 -7.74
C PRO A 260 -17.10 -10.12 -6.31
N HIS A 261 -16.01 -9.62 -5.75
CA HIS A 261 -15.63 -9.84 -4.36
C HIS A 261 -15.78 -8.55 -3.57
N ILE A 262 -16.57 -8.58 -2.51
CA ILE A 262 -17.02 -7.39 -1.79
C ILE A 262 -16.61 -7.48 -0.31
N VAL A 263 -15.89 -6.48 0.17
CA VAL A 263 -15.54 -6.32 1.58
C VAL A 263 -16.25 -5.07 2.10
N ILE A 264 -17.08 -5.24 3.12
CA ILE A 264 -17.84 -4.16 3.75
C ILE A 264 -17.33 -3.97 5.17
N MET A 265 -16.75 -2.81 5.47
CA MET A 265 -16.48 -2.37 6.83
C MET A 265 -17.64 -1.48 7.29
N LYS A 266 -18.39 -1.88 8.31
CA LYS A 266 -19.57 -1.13 8.79
C LYS A 266 -19.24 0.14 9.59
N GLY A 267 -17.96 0.41 9.81
CA GLY A 267 -17.47 1.48 10.66
C GLY A 267 -17.05 0.96 12.03
N PHE A 268 -15.94 1.51 12.55
CA PHE A 268 -15.38 1.14 13.84
C PHE A 268 -16.11 1.91 14.94
N LYS A 269 -16.58 1.19 15.96
CA LYS A 269 -17.32 1.75 17.11
C LYS A 269 -16.38 2.31 18.17
#